data_AF-A0A7X3UBN0-F1
#
_entry.id   AF-A0A7X3UBN0-F1
#
_cell.length_a   1.000
_cell.length_b   1.000
_cell.length_c   1.000
_cell.angle_alpha   90.00
_cell.angle_beta   90.00
_cell.angle_gamma   90.00
#
_symmetry.space_group_name_H-M   'P 1'
#
loop_
_entity.id
_entity.type
_entity.pdbx_description
1 polymer ?
#
loop_
_entity_poly.entity_id
_entity_poly.type
_entity_poly.pdbx_seq_one_letter_code
_entity_poly.pdbx_strand_id
1 'polypeptide(L)'
;MSARRDLLRLLAAMPFLDRLEMVALSGWSRGAVYGAAAALERAGLVDAVSHASELTPATRRYCLTAGGLRRLAAEDGSSVETLLRRRPVSEQWRRILLQRLDAVATVYRLASTLSDAAYPIRLRLYRAMPMDAALALPDGRTLAVVRLGPTADRTAFAKRLWRLRGGPRPAAYLLLVPDEVRLRHTGRLMAGAPAITFLARERDVAASGPDARLWRTPSGPPSLSLREVLAHAGSGRGWPRERPLRRLSLPRPLPAIESPTAPDWLLPSSLEPAGKRVLDLVADWPWIARPHLAALLDVSARRLGQALRPLEEAGLVARAPARRLVLTDRGLAVLARRDRASVGLARKRWSAAPVDPALPLSWRNVSGRRNRQLLRNLEHTAAVHGFVSTLAADAREGGDELVQLDPPHRASRFFRHGGRVHSVHPDAFGVMRFGDRDWPFFLEWERRAVRPVTMAARLAPYLRYYASHRPTDDHGVRPAVLVAFEDDIAASHFRGVARREIARAAIELPLQVLDRRSLDAARTPGGGWPGRGTRPGGLLSRGAVLQAHDLVGNTEVPGDLP
;
A
#
# COMPACT_ATOMS: atom_id res chain seq x y z
N MET A 1 -38.38 -6.51 -19.18
CA MET A 1 -38.16 -5.93 -17.83
C MET A 1 -37.76 -4.48 -17.98
N SER A 2 -38.17 -3.58 -17.09
CA SER A 2 -37.76 -2.16 -17.16
C SER A 2 -36.36 -2.00 -16.57
N ALA A 3 -35.45 -1.31 -17.28
CA ALA A 3 -34.11 -1.01 -16.80
C ALA A 3 -34.09 -0.36 -15.41
N ARG A 4 -35.14 0.39 -15.04
CA ARG A 4 -35.27 1.00 -13.69
C ARG A 4 -35.34 -0.05 -12.58
N ARG A 5 -36.16 -1.10 -12.76
CA ARG A 5 -36.33 -2.19 -11.79
C ARG A 5 -35.03 -2.97 -11.63
N ASP A 6 -34.34 -3.24 -12.72
CA ASP A 6 -33.09 -3.99 -12.70
C ASP A 6 -31.94 -3.17 -12.09
N LEU A 7 -31.90 -1.85 -12.30
CA LEU A 7 -30.96 -0.98 -11.60
C LEU A 7 -31.24 -0.89 -10.09
N LEU A 8 -32.51 -0.90 -9.65
CA LEU A 8 -32.81 -0.97 -8.21
C LEU A 8 -32.28 -2.27 -7.60
N ARG A 9 -32.47 -3.42 -8.27
CA ARG A 9 -31.93 -4.71 -7.84
C ARG A 9 -30.40 -4.72 -7.82
N LEU A 10 -29.78 -4.15 -8.84
CA LEU A 10 -28.33 -4.05 -8.94
C LEU A 10 -27.76 -3.19 -7.81
N LEU A 11 -28.32 -2.00 -7.58
CA LEU A 11 -27.92 -1.11 -6.48
C LEU A 11 -28.21 -1.70 -5.10
N ALA A 12 -29.23 -2.56 -4.97
CA ALA A 12 -29.42 -3.31 -3.74
C ALA A 12 -28.32 -4.35 -3.51
N ALA A 13 -27.86 -5.03 -4.57
CA ALA A 13 -26.77 -5.99 -4.47
C ALA A 13 -25.41 -5.32 -4.28
N MET A 14 -25.20 -4.18 -4.94
CA MET A 14 -23.93 -3.47 -5.09
C MET A 14 -24.16 -1.95 -4.93
N PRO A 15 -24.33 -1.46 -3.69
CA PRO A 15 -24.51 -0.02 -3.44
C PRO A 15 -23.22 0.75 -3.75
N PHE A 16 -23.36 1.99 -4.21
CA PHE A 16 -22.28 2.90 -4.59
C PHE A 16 -21.59 2.55 -5.92
N LEU A 17 -22.30 1.92 -6.84
CA LEU A 17 -21.87 1.83 -8.23
C LEU A 17 -21.93 3.21 -8.90
N ASP A 18 -20.96 3.49 -9.76
CA ASP A 18 -21.09 4.57 -10.74
C ASP A 18 -21.84 4.10 -12.00
N ARG A 19 -22.13 5.02 -12.92
CA ARG A 19 -22.93 4.71 -14.11
C ARG A 19 -22.23 3.77 -15.10
N LEU A 20 -20.90 3.82 -15.21
CA LEU A 20 -20.14 2.95 -16.11
C LEU A 20 -20.05 1.53 -15.52
N GLU A 21 -19.82 1.44 -14.21
CA GLU A 21 -19.87 0.16 -13.48
C GLU A 21 -21.28 -0.47 -13.60
N MET A 22 -22.36 0.34 -13.54
CA MET A 22 -23.72 -0.15 -13.80
C MET A 22 -23.93 -0.65 -15.23
N VAL A 23 -23.39 0.03 -16.25
CA VAL A 23 -23.46 -0.44 -17.65
C VAL A 23 -22.84 -1.82 -17.79
N ALA A 24 -21.59 -1.97 -17.33
CA ALA A 24 -20.84 -3.22 -17.43
C ALA A 24 -21.56 -4.39 -16.71
N LEU A 25 -22.04 -4.14 -15.49
CA LEU A 25 -22.63 -5.18 -14.64
C LEU A 25 -24.08 -5.52 -14.96
N SER A 26 -24.78 -4.69 -15.71
CA SER A 26 -26.20 -4.90 -16.04
C SER A 26 -26.46 -5.35 -17.48
N GLY A 27 -25.46 -5.21 -18.36
CA GLY A 27 -25.59 -5.49 -19.79
C GLY A 27 -26.47 -4.50 -20.55
N TRP A 28 -27.00 -3.44 -19.89
CA TRP A 28 -27.78 -2.41 -20.54
C TRP A 28 -26.90 -1.41 -21.28
N SER A 29 -27.45 -0.79 -22.33
CA SER A 29 -26.77 0.30 -23.04
C SER A 29 -26.52 1.50 -22.13
N ARG A 30 -25.50 2.29 -22.47
CA ARG A 30 -25.15 3.52 -21.74
C ARG A 30 -26.33 4.49 -21.63
N GLY A 31 -27.07 4.70 -22.72
CA GLY A 31 -28.25 5.55 -22.74
C GLY A 31 -29.35 5.06 -21.79
N ALA A 32 -29.63 3.76 -21.77
CA ALA A 32 -30.63 3.15 -20.90
C ALA A 32 -30.27 3.31 -19.42
N VAL A 33 -29.01 3.05 -19.04
CA VAL A 33 -28.54 3.20 -17.65
C VAL A 33 -28.58 4.66 -17.21
N TYR A 34 -28.10 5.59 -18.03
CA TYR A 34 -28.08 7.01 -17.69
C TYR A 34 -29.51 7.55 -17.54
N GLY A 35 -30.40 7.24 -18.47
CA GLY A 35 -31.80 7.65 -18.40
C GLY A 35 -32.54 7.04 -17.20
N ALA A 36 -32.29 5.76 -16.91
CA ALA A 36 -32.88 5.08 -15.76
C ALA A 36 -32.35 5.64 -14.43
N ALA A 37 -31.04 5.85 -14.28
CA ALA A 37 -30.44 6.43 -13.08
C ALA A 37 -30.97 7.85 -12.82
N ALA A 38 -31.04 8.71 -13.84
CA ALA A 38 -31.60 10.06 -13.72
C ALA A 38 -33.10 10.04 -13.36
N ALA A 39 -33.88 9.11 -13.90
CA ALA A 39 -35.28 8.94 -13.52
C ALA A 39 -35.46 8.45 -12.07
N LEU A 40 -34.63 7.49 -11.61
CA LEU A 40 -34.65 7.01 -10.23
C LEU A 40 -34.26 8.11 -9.23
N GLU A 41 -33.28 8.94 -9.60
CA GLU A 41 -32.81 10.07 -8.80
C GLU A 41 -33.90 11.15 -8.68
N ARG A 42 -34.53 11.56 -9.78
CA ARG A 42 -35.67 12.50 -9.77
C ARG A 42 -36.85 11.99 -8.95
N ALA A 43 -37.05 10.67 -8.90
CA ALA A 43 -38.08 10.04 -8.09
C ALA A 43 -37.70 9.86 -6.61
N GLY A 44 -36.51 10.30 -6.18
CA GLY A 44 -36.02 10.14 -4.81
C GLY A 44 -35.80 8.68 -4.40
N LEU A 45 -35.65 7.77 -5.37
CA LEU A 45 -35.44 6.32 -5.11
C LEU A 45 -33.97 5.97 -4.90
N VAL A 46 -33.06 6.82 -5.39
CA VAL A 46 -31.62 6.69 -5.18
C VAL A 46 -31.04 8.02 -4.69
N ASP A 47 -30.09 7.92 -3.77
CA ASP A 47 -29.18 9.00 -3.39
C ASP A 47 -27.84 8.81 -4.11
N ALA A 48 -26.99 9.84 -4.12
CA ALA A 48 -25.65 9.74 -4.66
C ALA A 48 -24.61 10.50 -3.85
N VAL A 49 -23.37 10.03 -3.90
CA VAL A 49 -22.18 10.71 -3.36
C VAL A 49 -21.17 10.95 -4.46
N SER A 50 -20.43 12.05 -4.35
CA SER A 50 -19.22 12.25 -5.14
C SER A 50 -18.10 11.34 -4.61
N HIS A 51 -17.25 10.84 -5.50
CA HIS A 51 -16.09 10.05 -5.14
C HIS A 51 -14.97 10.27 -6.15
N ALA A 52 -13.76 10.44 -5.65
CA ALA A 52 -12.55 10.48 -6.45
C ALA A 52 -11.38 9.95 -5.61
N SER A 53 -10.43 9.28 -6.22
CA SER A 53 -9.18 8.83 -5.57
C SER A 53 -8.04 8.84 -6.59
N GLU A 54 -6.81 8.52 -6.18
CA GLU A 54 -5.72 8.37 -7.15
C GLU A 54 -5.99 7.25 -8.18
N LEU A 55 -6.76 6.24 -7.80
CA LEU A 55 -7.04 5.06 -8.63
C LEU A 55 -8.41 5.14 -9.32
N THR A 56 -9.22 6.14 -9.01
CA THR A 56 -10.59 6.25 -9.50
C THR A 56 -10.86 7.70 -9.90
N PRO A 57 -11.17 7.97 -11.18
CA PRO A 57 -11.51 9.32 -11.61
C PRO A 57 -12.73 9.84 -10.83
N ALA A 58 -12.97 11.14 -10.88
CA ALA A 58 -14.14 11.72 -10.24
C ALA A 58 -15.43 11.10 -10.83
N THR A 59 -16.20 10.44 -9.97
CA THR A 59 -17.48 9.81 -10.33
C THR A 59 -18.55 10.13 -9.31
N ARG A 60 -19.79 9.87 -9.73
CA ARG A 60 -20.98 9.94 -8.88
C ARG A 60 -21.47 8.53 -8.62
N ARG A 61 -21.52 8.14 -7.34
CA ARG A 61 -21.80 6.78 -6.89
C ARG A 61 -23.16 6.72 -6.21
N TYR A 62 -24.00 5.78 -6.64
CA TYR A 62 -25.43 5.75 -6.30
C TYR A 62 -25.76 4.69 -5.26
N CYS A 63 -26.68 4.98 -4.34
CA CYS A 63 -27.21 3.99 -3.40
C CYS A 63 -28.74 4.15 -3.24
N LEU A 64 -29.42 3.08 -2.83
CA LEU A 64 -30.88 3.15 -2.61
C LEU A 64 -31.24 4.02 -1.40
N THR A 65 -32.30 4.82 -1.55
CA THR A 65 -32.96 5.48 -0.42
C THR A 65 -33.91 4.52 0.30
N ALA A 66 -34.49 4.95 1.43
CA ALA A 66 -35.59 4.21 2.06
C ALA A 66 -36.79 4.04 1.10
N GLY A 67 -37.10 5.05 0.27
CA GLY A 67 -38.13 4.97 -0.76
C GLY A 67 -37.79 3.94 -1.84
N GLY A 68 -36.55 3.95 -2.34
CA GLY A 68 -36.06 2.96 -3.31
C GLY A 68 -36.14 1.53 -2.79
N LEU A 69 -35.80 1.30 -1.53
CA LEU A 69 -35.91 -0.02 -0.90
C LEU A 69 -37.36 -0.49 -0.75
N ARG A 70 -38.28 0.39 -0.35
CA ARG A 70 -39.72 0.05 -0.27
C ARG A 70 -40.28 -0.29 -1.65
N ARG A 71 -39.90 0.49 -2.67
CA ARG A 71 -40.31 0.25 -4.05
C ARG A 71 -39.80 -1.10 -4.54
N LEU A 72 -38.51 -1.39 -4.34
CA LEU A 72 -37.92 -2.68 -4.71
C LEU A 72 -38.57 -3.85 -3.96
N ALA A 73 -38.83 -3.70 -2.66
CA ALA A 73 -39.50 -4.71 -1.86
C ALA A 73 -40.88 -5.07 -2.43
N ALA A 74 -41.68 -4.06 -2.76
CA ALA A 74 -42.99 -4.24 -3.41
C ALA A 74 -42.87 -4.91 -4.78
N GLU A 75 -41.91 -4.48 -5.63
CA GLU A 75 -41.69 -5.07 -6.96
C GLU A 75 -41.18 -6.51 -6.91
N ASP A 76 -40.44 -6.90 -5.87
CA ASP A 76 -39.94 -8.26 -5.69
C ASP A 76 -40.89 -9.15 -4.86
N GLY A 77 -42.05 -8.64 -4.43
CA GLY A 77 -42.97 -9.39 -3.56
C GLY A 77 -42.33 -9.82 -2.23
N SER A 78 -41.41 -8.99 -1.70
CA SER A 78 -40.65 -9.29 -0.49
C SER A 78 -40.79 -8.19 0.55
N SER A 79 -40.51 -8.48 1.82
CA SER A 79 -40.47 -7.44 2.84
C SER A 79 -39.16 -6.66 2.77
N VAL A 80 -39.21 -5.37 3.14
CA VAL A 80 -38.01 -4.52 3.30
C VAL A 80 -37.01 -5.18 4.24
N GLU A 81 -37.48 -5.80 5.32
CA GLU A 81 -36.63 -6.50 6.28
C GLU A 81 -35.86 -7.66 5.62
N THR A 82 -36.49 -8.40 4.73
CA THR A 82 -35.84 -9.48 3.96
C THR A 82 -34.71 -8.91 3.10
N LEU A 83 -34.92 -7.77 2.45
CA LEU A 83 -33.86 -7.08 1.70
C LEU A 83 -32.72 -6.64 2.62
N LEU A 84 -33.02 -5.98 3.75
CA LEU A 84 -32.03 -5.53 4.72
C LEU A 84 -31.17 -6.69 5.29
N ARG A 85 -31.76 -7.89 5.44
CA ARG A 85 -31.06 -9.10 5.91
C ARG A 85 -30.15 -9.71 4.85
N ARG A 86 -30.58 -9.67 3.58
CA ARG A 86 -29.91 -10.38 2.46
C ARG A 86 -28.94 -9.50 1.67
N ARG A 87 -29.08 -8.18 1.73
CA ARG A 87 -28.37 -7.22 0.88
C ARG A 87 -27.63 -6.17 1.71
N PRO A 88 -26.52 -5.60 1.21
CA PRO A 88 -25.71 -4.61 1.93
C PRO A 88 -26.33 -3.18 1.91
N VAL A 89 -27.64 -3.07 2.14
CA VAL A 89 -28.41 -1.81 1.97
C VAL A 89 -28.91 -1.18 3.28
N SER A 90 -28.66 -1.83 4.42
CA SER A 90 -29.00 -1.24 5.72
C SER A 90 -28.16 0.00 6.01
N GLU A 91 -28.66 0.87 6.89
CA GLU A 91 -27.90 2.05 7.36
C GLU A 91 -26.49 1.69 7.84
N GLN A 92 -26.37 0.59 8.59
CA GLN A 92 -25.08 0.12 9.08
C GLN A 92 -24.15 -0.31 7.94
N TRP A 93 -24.66 -1.06 6.96
CA TRP A 93 -23.88 -1.43 5.78
C TRP A 93 -23.44 -0.19 5.01
N ARG A 94 -24.36 0.74 4.78
CA ARG A 94 -24.09 1.99 4.08
C ARG A 94 -22.94 2.77 4.70
N ARG A 95 -22.92 2.94 6.02
CA ARG A 95 -21.80 3.57 6.74
C ARG A 95 -20.48 2.84 6.55
N ILE A 96 -20.50 1.50 6.60
CA ILE A 96 -19.30 0.67 6.43
C ILE A 96 -18.75 0.79 5.01
N LEU A 97 -19.62 0.80 3.99
CA LEU A 97 -19.21 0.94 2.60
C LEU A 97 -18.65 2.34 2.33
N LEU A 98 -19.27 3.39 2.86
CA LEU A 98 -18.75 4.76 2.72
C LEU A 98 -17.41 4.96 3.44
N GLN A 99 -17.22 4.36 4.62
CA GLN A 99 -15.92 4.30 5.29
C GLN A 99 -14.83 3.59 4.47
N ARG A 100 -15.23 2.77 3.50
CA ARG A 100 -14.37 1.93 2.65
C ARG A 100 -14.49 2.30 1.18
N LEU A 101 -14.99 3.49 0.86
CA LEU A 101 -15.45 3.80 -0.49
C LEU A 101 -14.34 3.62 -1.55
N ASP A 102 -13.10 4.00 -1.23
CA ASP A 102 -11.94 3.78 -2.11
C ASP A 102 -11.71 2.29 -2.39
N ALA A 103 -11.77 1.45 -1.34
CA ALA A 103 -11.60 0.00 -1.49
C ALA A 103 -12.78 -0.64 -2.25
N VAL A 104 -14.01 -0.17 -2.01
CA VAL A 104 -15.21 -0.64 -2.69
C VAL A 104 -15.16 -0.27 -4.18
N ALA A 105 -14.73 0.95 -4.49
CA ALA A 105 -14.52 1.43 -5.86
C ALA A 105 -13.55 0.53 -6.63
N THR A 106 -12.38 0.22 -6.05
CA THR A 106 -11.43 -0.72 -6.67
C THR A 106 -12.05 -2.09 -6.94
N VAL A 107 -12.83 -2.63 -5.99
CA VAL A 107 -13.52 -3.92 -6.16
C VAL A 107 -14.56 -3.86 -7.27
N TYR A 108 -15.30 -2.75 -7.41
CA TYR A 108 -16.29 -2.57 -8.47
C TYR A 108 -15.67 -2.37 -9.85
N ARG A 109 -14.52 -1.69 -9.94
CA ARG A 109 -13.75 -1.64 -11.17
C ARG A 109 -13.28 -3.03 -11.60
N LEU A 110 -12.71 -3.81 -10.68
CA LEU A 110 -12.36 -5.20 -10.97
C LEU A 110 -13.57 -6.02 -11.42
N ALA A 111 -14.72 -5.86 -10.77
CA ALA A 111 -15.95 -6.56 -11.16
C ALA A 111 -16.42 -6.14 -12.57
N SER A 112 -16.32 -4.86 -12.92
CA SER A 112 -16.65 -4.35 -14.26
C SER A 112 -15.71 -4.94 -15.32
N THR A 113 -14.40 -4.92 -15.07
CA THR A 113 -13.41 -5.57 -15.95
C THR A 113 -13.66 -7.07 -16.09
N LEU A 114 -14.07 -7.74 -15.01
CA LEU A 114 -14.42 -9.15 -15.04
C LEU A 114 -15.68 -9.42 -15.88
N SER A 115 -16.65 -8.50 -15.88
CA SER A 115 -17.89 -8.67 -16.66
C SER A 115 -17.64 -8.68 -18.18
N ASP A 116 -16.57 -8.04 -18.66
CA ASP A 116 -16.15 -8.12 -20.06
C ASP A 116 -15.61 -9.52 -20.44
N ALA A 117 -15.20 -10.31 -19.45
CA ALA A 117 -14.67 -11.66 -19.63
C ALA A 117 -15.69 -12.75 -19.28
N ALA A 118 -16.59 -12.48 -18.34
CA ALA A 118 -17.61 -13.40 -17.87
C ALA A 118 -18.87 -12.63 -17.46
N TYR A 119 -19.96 -12.81 -18.20
CA TYR A 119 -21.24 -12.18 -17.91
C TYR A 119 -22.38 -13.23 -17.93
N PRO A 120 -23.35 -13.18 -17.00
CA PRO A 120 -23.47 -12.25 -15.88
C PRO A 120 -22.63 -12.66 -14.66
N ILE A 121 -22.13 -11.68 -13.92
CA ILE A 121 -21.48 -11.92 -12.62
C ILE A 121 -22.37 -11.48 -11.46
N ARG A 122 -22.21 -12.14 -10.32
CA ARG A 122 -22.87 -11.75 -9.07
C ARG A 122 -21.82 -11.41 -8.03
N LEU A 123 -21.94 -10.25 -7.38
CA LEU A 123 -21.01 -9.83 -6.34
C LEU A 123 -21.69 -9.85 -4.96
N ARG A 124 -20.93 -10.27 -3.95
CA ARG A 124 -21.28 -10.12 -2.53
C ARG A 124 -20.14 -9.47 -1.76
N LEU A 125 -20.44 -8.37 -1.07
CA LEU A 125 -19.49 -7.70 -0.16
C LEU A 125 -19.50 -8.36 1.23
N TYR A 126 -18.36 -8.28 1.91
CA TYR A 126 -18.18 -8.78 3.27
C TYR A 126 -17.71 -7.70 4.23
N ARG A 127 -18.24 -7.73 5.46
CA ARG A 127 -17.93 -6.75 6.50
C ARG A 127 -16.78 -7.20 7.40
N ALA A 128 -16.80 -8.48 7.78
CA ALA A 128 -15.96 -9.09 8.80
C ALA A 128 -15.17 -10.33 8.31
N MET A 129 -15.50 -10.87 7.13
CA MET A 129 -14.71 -11.95 6.52
C MET A 129 -13.27 -11.48 6.19
N PRO A 130 -12.30 -12.42 6.09
CA PRO A 130 -10.95 -12.10 5.64
C PRO A 130 -10.91 -11.59 4.19
N MET A 131 -11.94 -11.85 3.38
CA MET A 131 -12.09 -11.27 2.03
C MET A 131 -12.96 -10.01 2.02
N ASP A 132 -12.82 -9.20 0.98
CA ASP A 132 -13.61 -8.00 0.74
C ASP A 132 -14.90 -8.30 0.01
N ALA A 133 -14.80 -9.16 -1.02
CA ALA A 133 -15.93 -9.58 -1.82
C ALA A 133 -15.80 -11.04 -2.26
N ALA A 134 -16.91 -11.63 -2.66
CA ALA A 134 -16.96 -12.82 -3.50
C ALA A 134 -17.69 -12.50 -4.80
N LEU A 135 -17.18 -13.04 -5.91
CA LEU A 135 -17.73 -12.93 -7.25
C LEU A 135 -18.17 -14.33 -7.69
N ALA A 136 -19.41 -14.51 -8.12
CA ALA A 136 -19.86 -15.74 -8.77
C ALA A 136 -19.89 -15.54 -10.29
N LEU A 137 -19.26 -16.46 -10.99
CA LEU A 137 -19.23 -16.53 -12.46
C LEU A 137 -20.51 -17.19 -13.00
N PRO A 138 -20.78 -17.08 -14.32
CA PRO A 138 -21.93 -17.73 -14.96
C PRO A 138 -21.97 -19.26 -14.75
N ASP A 139 -20.80 -19.90 -14.75
CA ASP A 139 -20.63 -21.35 -14.55
C ASP A 139 -20.75 -21.82 -13.09
N GLY A 140 -21.04 -20.89 -12.16
CA GLY A 140 -21.20 -21.16 -10.73
C GLY A 140 -19.91 -21.21 -9.92
N ARG A 141 -18.73 -21.09 -10.54
CA ARG A 141 -17.47 -20.90 -9.82
C ARG A 141 -17.48 -19.59 -9.04
N THR A 142 -16.72 -19.55 -7.96
CA THR A 142 -16.65 -18.39 -7.07
C THR A 142 -15.23 -17.89 -6.90
N LEU A 143 -15.00 -16.59 -7.03
CA LEU A 143 -13.71 -15.94 -6.79
C LEU A 143 -13.80 -15.11 -5.51
N ALA A 144 -12.78 -15.14 -4.67
CA ALA A 144 -12.70 -14.27 -3.50
C ALA A 144 -11.73 -13.12 -3.75
N VAL A 145 -12.19 -11.88 -3.59
CA VAL A 145 -11.37 -10.68 -3.76
C VAL A 145 -10.89 -10.21 -2.40
N VAL A 146 -9.59 -9.95 -2.29
CA VAL A 146 -8.97 -9.41 -1.06
C VAL A 146 -8.09 -8.23 -1.44
N ARG A 147 -8.42 -7.05 -0.93
CA ARG A 147 -7.60 -5.86 -1.03
C ARG A 147 -6.78 -5.69 0.24
N LEU A 148 -5.48 -5.46 0.08
CA LEU A 148 -4.53 -5.26 1.16
C LEU A 148 -4.15 -3.78 1.19
N GLY A 149 -4.81 -3.00 2.05
CA GLY A 149 -4.61 -1.55 2.08
C GLY A 149 -3.23 -1.13 2.60
N PRO A 150 -2.75 0.07 2.22
CA PRO A 150 -1.42 0.57 2.58
C PRO A 150 -1.19 0.64 4.09
N THR A 151 -2.18 1.04 4.91
CA THR A 151 -1.97 1.18 6.36
C THR A 151 -2.04 -0.13 7.15
N ALA A 152 -2.31 -1.26 6.50
CA ALA A 152 -2.28 -2.56 7.17
C ALA A 152 -0.84 -2.91 7.54
N ASP A 153 -0.57 -3.03 8.84
CA ASP A 153 0.74 -3.48 9.30
C ASP A 153 0.99 -4.94 8.89
N ARG A 154 2.27 -5.32 8.77
CA ARG A 154 2.70 -6.65 8.33
C ARG A 154 2.09 -7.80 9.13
N THR A 155 1.89 -7.64 10.44
CA THR A 155 1.29 -8.67 11.30
C THR A 155 -0.21 -8.80 11.07
N ALA A 156 -0.95 -7.69 11.03
CA ALA A 156 -2.39 -7.68 10.75
C ALA A 156 -2.68 -8.24 9.35
N PHE A 157 -1.87 -7.83 8.37
CA PHE A 157 -1.82 -8.36 7.02
C PHE A 157 -1.61 -9.88 7.02
N ALA A 158 -0.55 -10.38 7.66
CA ALA A 158 -0.26 -11.81 7.69
C ALA A 158 -1.39 -12.60 8.37
N LYS A 159 -1.91 -12.11 9.51
CA LYS A 159 -3.05 -12.72 10.21
C LYS A 159 -4.29 -12.82 9.32
N ARG A 160 -4.56 -11.81 8.49
CA ARG A 160 -5.69 -11.81 7.56
C ARG A 160 -5.51 -12.90 6.48
N LEU A 161 -4.32 -13.03 5.91
CA LEU A 161 -4.00 -14.07 4.92
C LEU A 161 -4.02 -15.47 5.54
N TRP A 162 -3.53 -15.64 6.77
CA TRP A 162 -3.65 -16.91 7.51
C TRP A 162 -5.11 -17.32 7.72
N ARG A 163 -5.99 -16.37 8.10
CA ARG A 163 -7.43 -16.62 8.21
C ARG A 163 -8.09 -16.95 6.86
N LEU A 164 -7.54 -16.43 5.76
CA LEU A 164 -7.99 -16.78 4.41
C LEU A 164 -7.63 -18.23 4.09
N ARG A 165 -6.39 -18.66 4.39
CA ARG A 165 -5.92 -20.04 4.19
C ARG A 165 -6.70 -21.07 5.02
N GLY A 166 -7.07 -20.75 6.25
CA GLY A 166 -7.93 -21.61 7.08
C GLY A 166 -9.42 -21.44 6.79
N GLY A 167 -9.78 -20.66 5.78
CA GLY A 167 -11.12 -20.17 5.55
C GLY A 167 -11.83 -20.81 4.34
N PRO A 168 -12.75 -20.06 3.71
CA PRO A 168 -13.51 -20.51 2.55
C PRO A 168 -12.60 -20.89 1.38
N ARG A 169 -13.00 -21.90 0.60
CA ARG A 169 -12.26 -22.43 -0.56
C ARG A 169 -12.96 -22.04 -1.87
N PRO A 170 -12.78 -20.80 -2.35
CA PRO A 170 -13.27 -20.38 -3.67
C PRO A 170 -12.54 -21.14 -4.79
N ALA A 171 -13.00 -20.97 -6.03
CA ALA A 171 -12.25 -21.38 -7.22
C ALA A 171 -10.87 -20.70 -7.30
N ALA A 172 -10.80 -19.41 -6.93
CA ALA A 172 -9.54 -18.70 -6.80
C ALA A 172 -9.62 -17.51 -5.81
N TYR A 173 -8.45 -17.10 -5.30
CA TYR A 173 -8.25 -15.83 -4.61
C TYR A 173 -7.66 -14.79 -5.57
N LEU A 174 -8.29 -13.62 -5.65
CA LEU A 174 -7.76 -12.43 -6.34
C LEU A 174 -7.28 -11.43 -5.29
N LEU A 175 -5.97 -11.33 -5.12
CA LEU A 175 -5.31 -10.52 -4.10
C LEU A 175 -4.77 -9.22 -4.71
N LEU A 176 -5.33 -8.09 -4.28
CA LEU A 176 -4.90 -6.74 -4.68
C LEU A 176 -3.96 -6.18 -3.62
N VAL A 177 -2.74 -5.83 -4.03
CA VAL A 177 -1.67 -5.35 -3.14
C VAL A 177 -1.22 -3.95 -3.55
N PRO A 178 -0.74 -3.09 -2.63
CA PRO A 178 -0.50 -1.69 -2.98
C PRO A 178 0.84 -1.48 -3.71
N ASP A 179 1.82 -2.37 -3.50
CA ASP A 179 3.18 -2.22 -4.03
C ASP A 179 3.83 -3.60 -4.35
N GLU A 180 4.95 -3.57 -5.07
CA GLU A 180 5.67 -4.77 -5.55
C GLU A 180 6.29 -5.60 -4.41
N VAL A 181 6.81 -4.93 -3.37
CA VAL A 181 7.38 -5.61 -2.20
C VAL A 181 6.30 -6.43 -1.50
N ARG A 182 5.12 -5.84 -1.29
CA ARG A 182 3.97 -6.54 -0.70
C ARG A 182 3.41 -7.59 -1.63
N LEU A 183 3.48 -7.42 -2.96
CA LEU A 183 3.14 -8.47 -3.91
C LEU A 183 3.95 -9.73 -3.65
N ARG A 184 5.28 -9.60 -3.59
CA ARG A 184 6.20 -10.70 -3.31
C ARG A 184 5.98 -11.30 -1.92
N HIS A 185 5.81 -10.44 -0.91
CA HIS A 185 5.54 -10.92 0.45
C HIS A 185 4.22 -11.69 0.55
N THR A 186 3.16 -11.20 -0.12
CA THR A 186 1.86 -11.87 -0.20
C THR A 186 2.00 -13.22 -0.89
N GLY A 187 2.74 -13.28 -2.02
CA GLY A 187 3.05 -14.52 -2.73
C GLY A 187 3.66 -15.57 -1.80
N ARG A 188 4.69 -15.22 -1.02
CA ARG A 188 5.29 -16.15 -0.05
C ARG A 188 4.31 -16.64 1.02
N LEU A 189 3.47 -15.76 1.56
CA LEU A 189 2.50 -16.15 2.60
C LEU A 189 1.37 -17.03 2.06
N MET A 190 1.05 -16.86 0.78
CA MET A 190 0.02 -17.61 0.06
C MET A 190 0.58 -18.79 -0.73
N ALA A 191 1.89 -19.07 -0.64
CA ALA A 191 2.47 -20.30 -1.12
C ALA A 191 1.81 -21.48 -0.36
N GLY A 192 1.21 -22.41 -1.11
CA GLY A 192 0.42 -23.50 -0.55
C GLY A 192 -0.93 -23.07 0.05
N ALA A 193 -1.54 -21.99 -0.47
CA ALA A 193 -2.94 -21.69 -0.19
C ALA A 193 -3.85 -22.81 -0.75
N PRO A 194 -4.99 -23.10 -0.09
CA PRO A 194 -5.86 -24.22 -0.48
C PRO A 194 -6.64 -23.99 -1.79
N ALA A 195 -6.68 -22.75 -2.27
CA ALA A 195 -7.24 -22.41 -3.57
C ALA A 195 -6.19 -21.64 -4.38
N ILE A 196 -6.33 -21.72 -5.70
CA ILE A 196 -5.44 -21.05 -6.64
C ILE A 196 -5.45 -19.55 -6.33
N THR A 197 -4.27 -18.96 -6.27
CA THR A 197 -4.10 -17.57 -5.85
C THR A 197 -3.50 -16.78 -6.99
N PHE A 198 -4.07 -15.61 -7.25
CA PHE A 198 -3.56 -14.63 -8.19
C PHE A 198 -3.36 -13.30 -7.47
N LEU A 199 -2.26 -12.64 -7.79
CA LEU A 199 -1.75 -11.43 -7.15
C LEU A 199 -1.60 -10.36 -8.22
N ALA A 200 -2.01 -9.14 -7.92
CA ALA A 200 -1.77 -8.00 -8.79
C ALA A 200 -1.65 -6.71 -7.96
N ARG A 201 -0.90 -5.73 -8.48
CA ARG A 201 -0.86 -4.40 -7.87
C ARG A 201 -2.21 -3.72 -8.06
N GLU A 202 -2.71 -3.09 -7.01
CA GLU A 202 -4.02 -2.45 -6.99
C GLU A 202 -4.14 -1.40 -8.09
N ARG A 203 -3.10 -0.57 -8.25
CA ARG A 203 -3.06 0.48 -9.27
C ARG A 203 -3.16 -0.06 -10.69
N ASP A 204 -2.50 -1.19 -10.97
CA ASP A 204 -2.48 -1.79 -12.30
C ASP A 204 -3.87 -2.36 -12.64
N VAL A 205 -4.50 -3.04 -11.67
CA VAL A 205 -5.87 -3.57 -11.81
C VAL A 205 -6.87 -2.44 -12.00
N ALA A 206 -6.72 -1.33 -11.27
CA ALA A 206 -7.61 -0.19 -11.40
C ALA A 206 -7.48 0.49 -12.76
N ALA A 207 -6.28 0.51 -13.37
CA ALA A 207 -6.01 1.23 -14.62
C ALA A 207 -6.21 0.38 -15.90
N SER A 208 -6.31 -0.95 -15.78
CA SER A 208 -6.19 -1.85 -16.93
C SER A 208 -7.48 -2.61 -17.27
N GLY A 209 -7.61 -2.99 -18.55
CA GLY A 209 -8.68 -3.86 -19.06
C GLY A 209 -8.46 -5.36 -18.80
N PRO A 210 -9.39 -6.23 -19.24
CA PRO A 210 -9.35 -7.67 -18.95
C PRO A 210 -8.17 -8.41 -19.60
N ASP A 211 -7.63 -7.87 -20.70
CA ASP A 211 -6.57 -8.52 -21.47
C ASP A 211 -5.15 -8.14 -21.00
N ALA A 212 -5.03 -7.20 -20.06
CA ALA A 212 -3.74 -6.79 -19.52
C ALA A 212 -3.09 -7.90 -18.68
N ARG A 213 -1.85 -8.26 -19.04
CA ARG A 213 -1.08 -9.34 -18.39
C ARG A 213 -0.41 -8.85 -17.10
N LEU A 214 -1.19 -8.70 -16.03
CA LEU A 214 -0.73 -8.12 -14.76
C LEU A 214 -0.87 -9.07 -13.56
N TRP A 215 -1.59 -10.18 -13.70
CA TRP A 215 -1.82 -11.13 -12.62
C TRP A 215 -0.68 -12.13 -12.51
N ARG A 216 -0.25 -12.46 -11.28
CA ARG A 216 0.86 -13.39 -11.03
C ARG A 216 0.44 -14.44 -10.02
N THR A 217 0.98 -15.64 -10.13
CA THR A 217 0.81 -16.68 -9.10
C THR A 217 1.81 -16.46 -7.95
N PRO A 218 1.60 -17.07 -6.77
CA PRO A 218 2.56 -17.05 -5.68
C PRO A 218 3.99 -17.49 -6.04
N SER A 219 4.14 -18.35 -7.05
CA SER A 219 5.44 -18.84 -7.52
C SER A 219 6.17 -17.86 -8.45
N GLY A 220 5.52 -16.77 -8.88
CA GLY A 220 6.13 -15.78 -9.77
C GLY A 220 5.62 -15.87 -11.22
N PRO A 221 6.42 -15.48 -12.22
CA PRO A 221 6.00 -15.45 -13.62
C PRO A 221 5.51 -16.84 -14.12
N PRO A 222 4.64 -16.89 -15.14
CA PRO A 222 4.26 -15.81 -16.06
C PRO A 222 3.21 -14.84 -15.51
N SER A 223 3.14 -13.65 -16.11
CA SER A 223 2.02 -12.73 -15.91
C SER A 223 0.83 -13.09 -16.81
N LEU A 224 -0.36 -13.09 -16.23
CA LEU A 224 -1.61 -13.56 -16.82
C LEU A 224 -2.59 -12.40 -17.02
N SER A 225 -3.39 -12.47 -18.08
CA SER A 225 -4.60 -11.67 -18.25
C SER A 225 -5.72 -12.15 -17.32
N LEU A 226 -6.77 -11.34 -17.16
CA LEU A 226 -7.91 -11.75 -16.35
C LEU A 226 -8.64 -12.96 -16.99
N ARG A 227 -8.66 -13.05 -18.33
CA ARG A 227 -9.23 -14.20 -19.06
C ARG A 227 -8.46 -15.49 -18.78
N GLU A 228 -7.13 -15.44 -18.82
CA GLU A 228 -6.27 -16.57 -18.47
C GLU A 228 -6.45 -16.97 -16.99
N VAL A 229 -6.51 -15.99 -16.07
CA VAL A 229 -6.83 -16.22 -14.65
C VAL A 229 -8.15 -16.98 -14.49
N LEU A 230 -9.18 -16.58 -15.23
CA LEU A 230 -10.48 -17.27 -15.21
C LEU A 230 -10.41 -18.68 -15.76
N ALA A 231 -9.61 -18.94 -16.80
CA ALA A 231 -9.40 -20.28 -17.33
C ALA A 231 -8.71 -21.20 -16.31
N HIS A 232 -7.80 -20.66 -15.50
CA HIS A 232 -7.09 -21.41 -14.47
C HIS A 232 -7.82 -21.53 -13.13
N ALA A 233 -8.91 -20.79 -12.90
CA ALA A 233 -9.64 -20.87 -11.63
C ALA A 233 -10.27 -22.26 -11.44
N GLY A 234 -10.13 -22.83 -10.23
CA GLY A 234 -10.59 -24.18 -9.91
C GLY A 234 -12.12 -24.34 -9.89
N SER A 235 -12.63 -25.47 -9.40
CA SER A 235 -14.07 -25.77 -9.40
C SER A 235 -14.84 -25.24 -8.20
N GLY A 236 -14.20 -24.54 -7.26
CA GLY A 236 -14.79 -24.13 -5.98
C GLY A 236 -16.09 -23.33 -6.11
N ARG A 237 -17.18 -23.89 -5.57
CA ARG A 237 -18.52 -23.29 -5.56
C ARG A 237 -18.93 -22.99 -4.13
N GLY A 238 -19.32 -21.76 -3.86
CA GLY A 238 -19.98 -21.41 -2.60
C GLY A 238 -19.54 -20.06 -2.06
N TRP A 239 -20.53 -19.31 -1.58
CA TRP A 239 -20.27 -18.08 -0.86
C TRP A 239 -20.11 -18.36 0.62
N PRO A 240 -19.02 -17.90 1.25
CA PRO A 240 -18.97 -17.87 2.70
C PRO A 240 -20.19 -17.13 3.25
N ARG A 241 -20.82 -17.72 4.27
CA ARG A 241 -21.91 -17.09 5.01
C ARG A 241 -21.32 -16.23 6.12
N GLU A 242 -21.65 -14.94 6.10
CA GLU A 242 -21.35 -14.04 7.22
C GLU A 242 -22.54 -14.00 8.18
N ARG A 243 -22.27 -13.94 9.49
CA ARG A 243 -23.32 -13.73 10.50
C ARG A 243 -24.11 -12.45 10.16
N PRO A 244 -25.46 -12.51 10.10
CA PRO A 244 -26.27 -11.35 9.78
C PRO A 244 -26.08 -10.24 10.83
N LEU A 245 -26.38 -9.01 10.42
CA LEU A 245 -26.44 -7.89 11.33
C LEU A 245 -27.57 -8.10 12.35
N ARG A 246 -27.29 -7.78 13.62
CA ARG A 246 -28.30 -7.88 14.70
C ARG A 246 -29.34 -6.76 14.62
N ARG A 247 -28.91 -5.56 14.21
CA ARG A 247 -29.77 -4.37 14.08
C ARG A 247 -29.83 -3.98 12.62
N LEU A 248 -31.06 -3.87 12.11
CA LEU A 248 -31.34 -3.48 10.74
C LEU A 248 -32.21 -2.23 10.80
N SER A 249 -31.76 -1.19 10.12
CA SER A 249 -32.56 0.03 9.95
C SER A 249 -32.46 0.46 8.50
N LEU A 250 -33.56 1.07 8.02
CA LEU A 250 -33.59 1.74 6.74
C LEU A 250 -32.49 2.82 6.67
N PRO A 251 -31.88 3.01 5.49
CA PRO A 251 -30.94 4.11 5.29
C PRO A 251 -31.65 5.46 5.49
N ARG A 252 -31.03 6.34 6.27
CA ARG A 252 -31.47 7.74 6.39
C ARG A 252 -31.13 8.54 5.12
N PRO A 253 -31.71 9.70 4.82
CA PRO A 253 -31.17 10.54 3.76
C PRO A 253 -29.67 10.81 3.99
N LEU A 254 -28.87 10.84 2.91
CA LEU A 254 -27.48 11.27 3.03
C LEU A 254 -27.45 12.75 3.43
N PRO A 255 -26.67 13.15 4.44
CA PRO A 255 -26.50 14.57 4.75
C PRO A 255 -25.77 15.26 3.60
N ALA A 256 -26.04 16.56 3.42
CA ALA A 256 -25.31 17.38 2.47
C ALA A 256 -23.81 17.34 2.77
N ILE A 257 -23.00 17.12 1.73
CA ILE A 257 -21.54 16.96 1.83
C ILE A 257 -20.88 18.24 2.36
N GLU A 258 -21.50 19.40 2.11
CA GLU A 258 -20.98 20.72 2.50
C GLU A 258 -21.06 21.00 4.01
N SER A 259 -21.62 20.09 4.81
CA SER A 259 -21.66 20.29 6.25
C SER A 259 -20.25 20.13 6.88
N PRO A 260 -19.72 21.15 7.59
CA PRO A 260 -18.46 21.04 8.34
C PRO A 260 -18.53 19.99 9.45
N THR A 261 -19.73 19.53 9.80
CA THR A 261 -19.97 18.45 10.77
C THR A 261 -20.19 17.09 10.10
N ALA A 262 -19.72 16.91 8.86
CA ALA A 262 -19.85 15.65 8.13
C ALA A 262 -19.39 14.48 9.02
N PRO A 263 -20.25 13.46 9.20
CA PRO A 263 -19.92 12.34 10.05
C PRO A 263 -18.74 11.56 9.48
N ASP A 264 -17.93 10.94 10.35
CA ASP A 264 -16.70 10.23 9.97
C ASP A 264 -16.82 9.26 8.79
N TRP A 265 -18.00 8.65 8.63
CA TRP A 265 -18.25 7.68 7.59
C TRP A 265 -18.42 8.29 6.19
N LEU A 266 -18.65 9.60 6.06
CA LEU A 266 -18.69 10.32 4.78
C LEU A 266 -17.37 10.96 4.36
N LEU A 267 -16.39 11.02 5.27
CA LEU A 267 -15.13 11.66 4.96
C LEU A 267 -14.46 11.09 3.70
N PRO A 268 -14.44 9.77 3.44
CA PRO A 268 -13.84 9.27 2.21
C PRO A 268 -14.50 9.78 0.91
N SER A 269 -15.79 10.14 0.94
CA SER A 269 -16.47 10.76 -0.21
C SER A 269 -16.27 12.28 -0.29
N SER A 270 -16.03 12.96 0.83
CA SER A 270 -15.86 14.42 0.85
C SER A 270 -14.42 14.87 0.57
N LEU A 271 -13.45 13.95 0.63
CA LEU A 271 -12.05 14.26 0.38
C LEU A 271 -11.69 14.14 -1.10
N GLU A 272 -11.05 15.18 -1.61
CA GLU A 272 -10.42 15.18 -2.94
C GLU A 272 -9.26 14.18 -3.02
N PRO A 273 -8.85 13.73 -4.23
CA PRO A 273 -7.72 12.83 -4.42
C PRO A 273 -6.44 13.35 -3.77
N ALA A 274 -6.12 14.64 -3.94
CA ALA A 274 -4.94 15.25 -3.35
C ALA A 274 -4.97 15.21 -1.80
N GLY A 275 -6.13 15.44 -1.19
CA GLY A 275 -6.31 15.33 0.26
C GLY A 275 -6.11 13.90 0.77
N LYS A 276 -6.61 12.89 0.04
CA LYS A 276 -6.36 11.47 0.37
C LYS A 276 -4.88 11.13 0.28
N ARG A 277 -4.20 11.61 -0.76
CA ARG A 277 -2.76 11.40 -0.93
C ARG A 277 -1.94 12.05 0.18
N VAL A 278 -2.31 13.26 0.61
CA VAL A 278 -1.72 13.91 1.79
C VAL A 278 -1.89 13.02 3.03
N LEU A 279 -3.08 12.48 3.29
CA LEU A 279 -3.30 11.58 4.44
C LEU A 279 -2.42 10.35 4.39
N ASP A 280 -2.27 9.73 3.21
CA ASP A 280 -1.42 8.55 3.03
C ASP A 280 0.06 8.87 3.29
N LEU A 281 0.55 10.01 2.78
CA LEU A 281 1.94 10.42 3.01
C LEU A 281 2.21 10.84 4.45
N VAL A 282 1.28 11.51 5.14
CA VAL A 282 1.45 11.82 6.59
C VAL A 282 1.35 10.55 7.44
N ALA A 283 0.56 9.54 7.01
CA ALA A 283 0.55 8.24 7.67
C ALA A 283 1.90 7.52 7.54
N ASP A 284 2.52 7.62 6.37
CA ASP A 284 3.78 6.98 6.06
C ASP A 284 4.96 7.70 6.69
N TRP A 285 4.92 9.03 6.68
CA TRP A 285 5.94 9.92 7.20
C TRP A 285 5.38 10.79 8.34
N PRO A 286 5.04 10.23 9.52
CA PRO A 286 4.57 11.02 10.64
C PRO A 286 5.61 12.05 11.07
N TRP A 287 5.17 13.24 11.48
CA TRP A 287 6.07 14.36 11.83
C TRP A 287 6.84 14.90 10.62
N ILE A 288 6.29 14.81 9.41
CA ILE A 288 6.87 15.43 8.22
C ILE A 288 6.69 16.96 8.24
N ALA A 289 7.71 17.69 7.76
CA ALA A 289 7.62 19.14 7.57
C ALA A 289 6.81 19.46 6.31
N ARG A 290 6.13 20.62 6.27
CA ARG A 290 5.38 21.04 5.08
C ARG A 290 6.23 21.11 3.80
N PRO A 291 7.47 21.66 3.80
CA PRO A 291 8.30 21.69 2.59
C PRO A 291 8.64 20.29 2.06
N HIS A 292 8.93 19.36 2.98
CA HIS A 292 9.25 17.97 2.66
C HIS A 292 8.02 17.26 2.04
N LEU A 293 6.85 17.43 2.65
CA LEU A 293 5.62 16.87 2.12
C LEU A 293 5.26 17.46 0.74
N ALA A 294 5.48 18.76 0.53
CA ALA A 294 5.25 19.41 -0.77
C ALA A 294 6.13 18.81 -1.87
N ALA A 295 7.41 18.56 -1.56
CA ALA A 295 8.35 17.92 -2.48
C ALA A 295 7.96 16.47 -2.81
N LEU A 296 7.53 15.67 -1.82
CA LEU A 296 7.05 14.30 -2.04
C LEU A 296 5.75 14.22 -2.85
N LEU A 297 4.91 15.25 -2.76
CA LEU A 297 3.66 15.36 -3.52
C LEU A 297 3.84 15.95 -4.92
N ASP A 298 5.02 16.50 -5.21
CA ASP A 298 5.25 17.33 -6.39
C ASP A 298 4.23 18.48 -6.52
N VAL A 299 4.11 19.28 -5.47
CA VAL A 299 3.23 20.46 -5.49
C VAL A 299 3.90 21.66 -4.85
N SER A 300 3.49 22.86 -5.27
CA SER A 300 3.90 24.09 -4.60
C SER A 300 3.37 24.17 -3.17
N ALA A 301 4.03 24.97 -2.32
CA ALA A 301 3.59 25.20 -0.94
C ALA A 301 2.14 25.75 -0.86
N ARG A 302 1.73 26.56 -1.85
CA ARG A 302 0.35 27.07 -1.97
C ARG A 302 -0.65 25.95 -2.22
N ARG A 303 -0.37 25.07 -3.20
CA ARG A 303 -1.22 23.91 -3.50
C ARG A 303 -1.30 22.93 -2.33
N LEU A 304 -0.18 22.68 -1.65
CA LEU A 304 -0.19 21.89 -0.41
C LEU A 304 -1.06 22.55 0.67
N GLY A 305 -0.99 23.87 0.83
CA GLY A 305 -1.85 24.60 1.77
C GLY A 305 -3.34 24.46 1.45
N GLN A 306 -3.71 24.46 0.18
CA GLN A 306 -5.08 24.22 -0.27
C GLN A 306 -5.54 22.80 0.05
N ALA A 307 -4.70 21.78 -0.22
CA ALA A 307 -5.02 20.39 0.08
C ALA A 307 -5.07 20.08 1.60
N LEU A 308 -4.23 20.75 2.41
CA LEU A 308 -4.19 20.55 3.87
C LEU A 308 -5.39 21.17 4.58
N ARG A 309 -5.87 22.33 4.13
CA ARG A 309 -6.95 23.07 4.82
C ARG A 309 -8.17 22.22 5.15
N PRO A 310 -8.83 21.52 4.20
CA PRO A 310 -9.99 20.69 4.52
C PRO A 310 -9.65 19.50 5.43
N LEU A 311 -8.40 19.02 5.42
CA LEU A 311 -7.95 17.94 6.32
C LEU A 311 -7.74 18.45 7.76
N GLU A 312 -7.25 19.68 7.92
CA GLU A 312 -7.10 20.35 9.21
C GLU A 312 -8.46 20.71 9.79
N GLU A 313 -9.37 21.29 8.98
CA GLU A 313 -10.75 21.62 9.36
C GLU A 313 -11.56 20.37 9.75
N ALA A 314 -11.41 19.27 9.00
CA ALA A 314 -12.00 17.99 9.36
C ALA A 314 -11.29 17.31 10.56
N GLY A 315 -10.23 17.91 11.10
CA GLY A 315 -9.48 17.37 12.23
C GLY A 315 -8.84 16.01 11.93
N LEU A 316 -8.40 15.77 10.68
CA LEU A 316 -7.72 14.54 10.25
C LEU A 316 -6.20 14.67 10.30
N VAL A 317 -5.71 15.88 10.07
CA VAL A 317 -4.30 16.27 10.21
C VAL A 317 -4.22 17.39 11.25
N ALA A 318 -3.20 17.35 12.10
CA ALA A 318 -2.90 18.41 13.04
C ALA A 318 -1.49 18.94 12.84
N ARG A 319 -1.30 20.22 13.21
CA ARG A 319 0.01 20.84 13.31
C ARG A 319 0.58 20.57 14.69
N ALA A 320 1.80 20.07 14.73
CA ALA A 320 2.57 19.82 15.94
C ALA A 320 3.73 20.85 16.06
N PRO A 321 4.48 20.86 17.18
CA PRO A 321 5.64 21.74 17.36
C PRO A 321 6.62 21.69 16.18
N ALA A 322 7.35 22.78 15.96
CA ALA A 322 8.21 22.99 14.79
C ALA A 322 7.49 22.88 13.43
N ARG A 323 6.18 23.21 13.39
CA ARG A 323 5.34 23.23 12.18
C ARG A 323 5.31 21.90 11.44
N ARG A 324 5.36 20.78 12.18
CA ARG A 324 5.31 19.43 11.62
C ARG A 324 3.87 18.93 11.53
N LEU A 325 3.62 18.00 10.62
CA LEU A 325 2.30 17.43 10.38
C LEU A 325 2.20 16.03 10.98
N VAL A 326 1.08 15.75 11.63
CA VAL A 326 0.75 14.44 12.18
C VAL A 326 -0.71 14.09 11.88
N LEU A 327 -1.01 12.79 11.78
CA LEU A 327 -2.40 12.35 11.78
C LEU A 327 -3.00 12.44 13.18
N THR A 328 -4.24 12.92 13.25
CA THR A 328 -5.04 12.84 14.48
C THR A 328 -5.58 11.42 14.68
N ASP A 329 -6.15 11.14 15.86
CA ASP A 329 -6.87 9.90 16.12
C ASP A 329 -8.10 9.68 15.21
N ARG A 330 -8.63 10.77 14.66
CA ARG A 330 -9.70 10.76 13.65
C ARG A 330 -9.15 10.38 12.29
N GLY A 331 -8.05 11.00 11.85
CA GLY A 331 -7.35 10.65 10.60
C GLY A 331 -6.88 9.20 10.57
N LEU A 332 -6.28 8.72 11.68
CA LEU A 332 -5.90 7.31 11.85
C LEU A 332 -7.10 6.37 11.74
N ALA A 333 -8.26 6.77 12.30
CA ALA A 333 -9.47 5.95 12.22
C ALA A 333 -10.02 5.88 10.80
N VAL A 334 -9.99 6.98 10.04
CA VAL A 334 -10.40 7.02 8.63
C VAL A 334 -9.56 6.06 7.80
N LEU A 335 -8.23 6.18 7.85
CA LEU A 335 -7.33 5.31 7.08
C LEU A 335 -7.45 3.83 7.50
N ALA A 336 -7.50 3.56 8.81
CA ALA A 336 -7.65 2.20 9.29
C ALA A 336 -8.97 1.56 8.83
N ARG A 337 -10.08 2.31 8.81
CA ARG A 337 -11.37 1.81 8.31
C ARG A 337 -11.33 1.57 6.79
N ARG A 338 -10.76 2.50 6.02
CA ARG A 338 -10.54 2.38 4.56
C ARG A 338 -9.80 1.09 4.22
N ASP A 339 -8.75 0.79 4.97
CA ASP A 339 -7.84 -0.34 4.72
C ASP A 339 -8.19 -1.61 5.51
N ARG A 340 -9.34 -1.62 6.19
CA ARG A 340 -9.81 -2.73 7.06
C ARG A 340 -8.81 -3.14 8.14
N ALA A 341 -8.03 -2.19 8.62
CA ALA A 341 -7.18 -2.33 9.79
C ALA A 341 -7.97 -2.04 11.08
N SER A 342 -7.40 -2.43 12.23
CA SER A 342 -7.98 -2.12 13.54
C SER A 342 -7.67 -0.67 13.92
N VAL A 343 -8.72 0.14 14.11
CA VAL A 343 -8.60 1.53 14.59
C VAL A 343 -7.85 1.58 15.93
N GLY A 344 -8.16 0.68 16.87
CA GLY A 344 -7.50 0.63 18.17
C GLY A 344 -6.00 0.32 18.07
N LEU A 345 -5.60 -0.60 17.18
CA LEU A 345 -4.18 -0.89 16.94
C LEU A 345 -3.46 0.27 16.25
N ALA A 346 -4.13 0.95 15.30
CA ALA A 346 -3.58 2.14 14.66
C ALA A 346 -3.30 3.25 15.69
N ARG A 347 -4.30 3.59 16.53
CA ARG A 347 -4.14 4.59 17.61
C ARG A 347 -3.07 4.21 18.62
N LYS A 348 -3.07 2.97 19.12
CA LYS A 348 -2.07 2.47 20.08
C LYS A 348 -0.63 2.66 19.58
N ARG A 349 -0.40 2.62 18.27
CA ARG A 349 0.93 2.80 17.68
C ARG A 349 1.21 4.23 17.29
N TRP A 350 0.27 4.90 16.63
CA TRP A 350 0.53 6.12 15.86
C TRP A 350 -0.23 7.35 16.36
N SER A 351 -0.97 7.25 17.46
CA SER A 351 -1.63 8.43 18.04
C SER A 351 -0.59 9.49 18.45
N ALA A 352 -0.81 10.72 18.00
CA ALA A 352 -0.06 11.89 18.43
C ALA A 352 -0.75 12.63 19.59
N ALA A 353 -1.89 12.11 20.08
CA ALA A 353 -2.61 12.71 21.20
C ALA A 353 -1.75 12.66 22.47
N PRO A 354 -1.74 13.75 23.26
CA PRO A 354 -1.04 13.76 24.53
C PRO A 354 -1.66 12.73 25.49
N VAL A 355 -0.84 12.18 26.39
CA VAL A 355 -1.35 11.32 27.48
C VAL A 355 -2.00 12.20 28.53
N ASP A 356 -1.37 13.33 28.83
CA ASP A 356 -1.86 14.39 29.71
C ASP A 356 -1.96 15.70 28.91
N PRO A 357 -3.16 16.25 28.67
CA PRO A 357 -3.34 17.49 27.92
C PRO A 357 -2.77 18.72 28.63
N ALA A 358 -2.48 18.67 29.93
CA ALA A 358 -1.88 19.79 30.68
C ALA A 358 -0.36 19.89 30.49
N LEU A 359 0.30 18.81 30.04
CA LEU A 359 1.74 18.77 29.83
C LEU A 359 2.12 19.12 28.37
N PRO A 360 3.29 19.73 28.14
CA PRO A 360 3.76 20.02 26.80
C PRO A 360 3.94 18.73 25.98
N LEU A 361 3.72 18.83 24.67
CA LEU A 361 3.89 17.72 23.75
C LEU A 361 5.37 17.32 23.69
N SER A 362 5.68 16.13 24.19
CA SER A 362 7.02 15.56 24.22
C SER A 362 6.96 14.05 23.94
N TRP A 363 8.10 13.42 23.70
CA TRP A 363 8.14 11.97 23.50
C TRP A 363 7.62 11.17 24.70
N ARG A 364 7.59 11.75 25.91
CA ARG A 364 7.01 11.14 27.11
C ARG A 364 5.49 11.34 27.16
N ASN A 365 5.00 12.44 26.62
CA ASN A 365 3.60 12.83 26.63
C ASN A 365 2.91 12.62 25.28
N VAL A 366 3.07 11.46 24.65
CA VAL A 366 2.24 11.02 23.52
C VAL A 366 1.82 9.56 23.67
N SER A 367 0.57 9.26 23.36
CA SER A 367 -0.01 7.94 23.64
C SER A 367 0.53 6.84 22.70
N GLY A 368 0.74 7.15 21.41
CA GLY A 368 1.21 6.22 20.39
C GLY A 368 2.66 5.76 20.57
N ARG A 369 2.88 4.45 20.72
CA ARG A 369 4.23 3.88 20.99
C ARG A 369 5.27 4.23 19.93
N ARG A 370 4.91 4.26 18.64
CA ARG A 370 5.83 4.58 17.54
C ARG A 370 6.11 6.07 17.46
N ASN A 371 5.11 6.92 17.70
CA ASN A 371 5.33 8.37 17.79
C ASN A 371 6.27 8.75 18.93
N ARG A 372 6.23 8.08 20.09
CA ARG A 372 7.23 8.28 21.15
C ARG A 372 8.65 8.01 20.65
N GLN A 373 8.84 6.91 19.93
CA GLN A 373 10.13 6.55 19.38
C GLN A 373 10.62 7.57 18.34
N LEU A 374 9.73 8.02 17.44
CA LEU A 374 10.06 9.04 16.44
C LEU A 374 10.43 10.38 17.11
N LEU A 375 9.65 10.83 18.10
CA LEU A 375 9.93 12.08 18.82
C LEU A 375 11.24 12.03 19.61
N ARG A 376 11.61 10.88 20.18
CA ARG A 376 12.93 10.71 20.83
C ARG A 376 14.08 10.91 19.84
N ASN A 377 13.84 10.63 18.56
CA ASN A 377 14.80 10.72 17.47
C ASN A 377 14.35 11.76 16.42
N LEU A 378 13.75 12.87 16.86
CA LEU A 378 13.08 13.81 15.95
C LEU A 378 14.04 14.44 14.94
N GLU A 379 15.25 14.79 15.37
CA GLU A 379 16.26 15.36 14.47
C GLU A 379 16.68 14.37 13.38
N HIS A 380 16.91 13.10 13.75
CA HIS A 380 17.22 12.02 12.81
C HIS A 380 16.08 11.81 11.82
N THR A 381 14.85 11.73 12.33
CA THR A 381 13.64 11.58 11.52
C THR A 381 13.48 12.75 10.54
N ALA A 382 13.74 13.99 10.99
CA ALA A 382 13.67 15.17 10.15
C ALA A 382 14.73 15.18 9.05
N ALA A 383 15.94 14.68 9.34
CA ALA A 383 17.01 14.56 8.36
C ALA A 383 16.68 13.50 7.29
N VAL A 384 16.17 12.33 7.70
CA VAL A 384 15.65 11.31 6.77
C VAL A 384 14.55 11.90 5.88
N HIS A 385 13.58 12.62 6.45
CA HIS A 385 12.51 13.27 5.68
C HIS A 385 13.07 14.28 4.68
N GLY A 386 14.05 15.09 5.08
CA GLY A 386 14.70 16.05 4.19
C GLY A 386 15.39 15.35 3.04
N PHE A 387 16.20 14.33 3.32
CA PHE A 387 16.90 13.54 2.31
C PHE A 387 15.95 12.92 1.29
N VAL A 388 14.90 12.19 1.72
CA VAL A 388 13.98 11.54 0.77
C VAL A 388 13.17 12.53 -0.05
N SER A 389 12.92 13.74 0.50
CA SER A 389 12.22 14.81 -0.21
C SER A 389 13.09 15.45 -1.28
N THR A 390 14.37 15.70 -0.98
CA THR A 390 15.37 16.15 -1.94
C THR A 390 15.56 15.11 -3.04
N LEU A 391 15.74 13.82 -2.67
CA LEU A 391 15.83 12.73 -3.64
C LEU A 391 14.62 12.68 -4.59
N ALA A 392 13.40 12.84 -4.08
CA ALA A 392 12.20 12.85 -4.90
C ALA A 392 12.12 14.08 -5.83
N ALA A 393 12.67 15.23 -5.44
CA ALA A 393 12.75 16.42 -6.29
C ALA A 393 13.82 16.26 -7.37
N ASP A 394 15.03 15.84 -6.99
CA ASP A 394 16.17 15.63 -7.88
C ASP A 394 15.88 14.56 -8.93
N ALA A 395 15.19 13.48 -8.55
CA ALA A 395 14.73 12.45 -9.48
C ALA A 395 13.91 13.07 -10.62
N ARG A 396 12.92 13.90 -10.27
CA ARG A 396 12.01 14.53 -11.23
C ARG A 396 12.73 15.54 -12.12
N GLU A 397 13.60 16.36 -11.55
CA GLU A 397 14.42 17.31 -12.32
C GLU A 397 15.36 16.59 -13.30
N GLY A 398 15.89 15.43 -12.90
CA GLY A 398 16.71 14.57 -13.75
C GLY A 398 15.94 13.80 -14.83
N GLY A 399 14.60 13.75 -14.78
CA GLY A 399 13.78 12.88 -15.63
C GLY A 399 13.70 11.42 -15.17
N ASP A 400 14.12 11.13 -13.93
CA ASP A 400 13.95 9.85 -13.24
C ASP A 400 12.66 9.82 -12.41
N GLU A 401 12.26 8.63 -11.96
CA GLU A 401 11.05 8.45 -11.16
C GLU A 401 11.36 7.74 -9.83
N LEU A 402 10.90 8.30 -8.69
CA LEU A 402 10.86 7.57 -7.42
C LEU A 402 9.56 6.74 -7.35
N VAL A 403 9.61 5.54 -7.92
CA VAL A 403 8.46 4.63 -8.13
C VAL A 403 7.85 4.14 -6.82
N GLN A 404 8.69 3.91 -5.82
CA GLN A 404 8.28 3.45 -4.49
C GLN A 404 9.14 4.13 -3.43
N LEU A 405 8.51 4.51 -2.33
CA LEU A 405 9.18 5.06 -1.16
C LEU A 405 8.46 4.59 0.11
N ASP A 406 9.09 3.65 0.80
CA ASP A 406 8.60 3.05 2.04
C ASP A 406 9.27 3.70 3.27
N PRO A 407 8.49 4.13 4.27
CA PRO A 407 9.01 4.62 5.55
C PRO A 407 9.60 3.48 6.41
N PRO A 408 10.32 3.78 7.51
CA PRO A 408 11.08 2.78 8.27
C PRO A 408 10.24 1.57 8.73
N HIS A 409 8.98 1.84 9.11
CA HIS A 409 8.06 0.82 9.61
C HIS A 409 7.53 -0.13 8.53
N ARG A 410 7.62 0.25 7.25
CA ARG A 410 7.33 -0.61 6.07
C ARG A 410 8.61 -1.19 5.47
N ALA A 411 9.73 -0.47 5.56
CA ALA A 411 11.02 -0.87 5.04
C ALA A 411 11.70 -1.99 5.85
N SER A 412 11.33 -2.16 7.13
CA SER A 412 11.85 -3.25 7.98
C SER A 412 11.67 -4.65 7.38
N ARG A 413 12.70 -5.50 7.48
CA ARG A 413 12.68 -6.90 7.02
C ARG A 413 13.02 -7.85 8.16
N PHE A 414 12.40 -9.03 8.14
CA PHE A 414 12.63 -10.11 9.09
C PHE A 414 13.05 -11.35 8.32
N PHE A 415 14.10 -12.02 8.76
CA PHE A 415 14.68 -13.17 8.06
C PHE A 415 15.26 -14.18 9.05
N ARG A 416 15.55 -15.40 8.58
CA ARG A 416 16.28 -16.40 9.37
C ARG A 416 17.70 -16.50 8.85
N HIS A 417 18.67 -16.57 9.76
CA HIS A 417 20.09 -16.78 9.48
C HIS A 417 20.70 -17.57 10.65
N GLY A 418 21.42 -18.66 10.38
CA GLY A 418 21.94 -19.54 11.43
C GLY A 418 20.86 -20.04 12.40
N GLY A 419 19.69 -20.44 11.89
CA GLY A 419 18.56 -20.94 12.71
C GLY A 419 17.81 -19.88 13.55
N ARG A 420 18.32 -18.64 13.66
CA ARG A 420 17.72 -17.57 14.46
C ARG A 420 16.99 -16.55 13.59
N VAL A 421 15.97 -15.90 14.16
CA VAL A 421 15.25 -14.81 13.50
C VAL A 421 16.00 -13.50 13.73
N HIS A 422 16.32 -12.81 12.65
CA HIS A 422 16.97 -11.51 12.62
C HIS A 422 16.10 -10.49 11.89
N SER A 423 16.49 -9.22 11.99
CA SER A 423 15.87 -8.12 11.26
C SER A 423 16.87 -7.08 10.79
N VAL A 424 16.51 -6.40 9.70
CA VAL A 424 17.10 -5.12 9.29
C VAL A 424 16.03 -4.04 9.41
N HIS A 425 16.42 -2.86 9.86
CA HIS A 425 15.55 -1.72 10.14
C HIS A 425 16.05 -0.46 9.44
N PRO A 426 16.03 -0.44 8.10
CA PRO A 426 16.37 0.75 7.33
C PRO A 426 15.51 1.95 7.72
N ASP A 427 16.08 3.14 7.57
CA ASP A 427 15.37 4.41 7.70
C ASP A 427 14.38 4.62 6.55
N ALA A 428 14.66 4.08 5.36
CA ALA A 428 13.70 4.01 4.27
C ALA A 428 14.03 2.86 3.31
N PHE A 429 13.07 2.49 2.48
CA PHE A 429 13.33 1.69 1.29
C PHE A 429 12.77 2.44 0.09
N GLY A 430 13.53 2.54 -0.99
CA GLY A 430 13.09 3.21 -2.21
C GLY A 430 13.32 2.37 -3.46
N VAL A 431 12.61 2.70 -4.53
CA VAL A 431 12.87 2.21 -5.88
C VAL A 431 12.93 3.41 -6.80
N MET A 432 14.13 3.72 -7.29
CA MET A 432 14.34 4.73 -8.34
C MET A 432 14.22 4.05 -9.70
N ARG A 433 13.66 4.73 -10.69
CA ARG A 433 13.65 4.29 -12.07
C ARG A 433 14.48 5.24 -12.91
N PHE A 434 15.50 4.68 -13.54
CA PHE A 434 16.39 5.35 -14.49
C PHE A 434 16.09 4.81 -15.89
N GLY A 435 15.31 5.54 -16.69
CA GLY A 435 14.76 5.02 -17.94
C GLY A 435 13.87 3.79 -17.68
N ASP A 436 14.24 2.63 -18.24
CA ASP A 436 13.48 1.37 -18.05
C ASP A 436 14.01 0.49 -16.89
N ARG A 437 14.98 0.98 -16.12
CA ARG A 437 15.64 0.20 -15.07
C ARG A 437 15.21 0.64 -13.68
N ASP A 438 14.62 -0.29 -12.93
CA ASP A 438 14.33 -0.12 -11.51
C ASP A 438 15.58 -0.42 -10.67
N TRP A 439 15.95 0.52 -9.79
CA TRP A 439 17.06 0.44 -8.85
C TRP A 439 16.54 0.54 -7.40
N PRO A 440 16.30 -0.60 -6.74
CA PRO A 440 15.88 -0.62 -5.35
C PRO A 440 17.04 -0.36 -4.39
N PHE A 441 16.78 0.35 -3.30
CA PHE A 441 17.77 0.65 -2.27
C PHE A 441 17.16 0.71 -0.87
N PHE A 442 17.94 0.31 0.13
CA PHE A 442 17.72 0.65 1.53
C PHE A 442 18.46 1.94 1.86
N LEU A 443 17.83 2.83 2.62
CA LEU A 443 18.45 4.04 3.13
C LEU A 443 18.80 3.85 4.61
N GLU A 444 20.03 4.22 4.94
CA GLU A 444 20.53 4.44 6.30
C GLU A 444 21.03 5.87 6.37
N TRP A 445 20.39 6.71 7.19
CA TRP A 445 20.90 8.03 7.48
C TRP A 445 21.83 7.95 8.69
N GLU A 446 22.97 8.63 8.67
CA GLU A 446 23.85 8.62 9.83
C GLU A 446 24.44 9.97 10.21
N ARG A 447 24.29 10.29 11.51
CA ARG A 447 24.70 11.58 12.09
C ARG A 447 25.86 11.48 13.08
N ARG A 448 26.01 10.36 13.81
CA ARG A 448 26.79 10.32 15.07
C ARG A 448 27.79 9.17 15.20
N ALA A 449 27.72 8.16 14.33
CA ALA A 449 28.55 6.97 14.42
C ALA A 449 29.95 7.31 13.92
N VAL A 450 30.82 7.74 14.84
CA VAL A 450 32.24 7.99 14.56
C VAL A 450 33.14 6.81 14.94
N ARG A 451 32.70 5.93 15.84
CA ARG A 451 33.52 4.82 16.34
C ARG A 451 33.44 3.59 15.42
N PRO A 452 34.56 2.94 15.06
CA PRO A 452 34.57 1.78 14.17
C PRO A 452 33.67 0.64 14.62
N VAL A 453 33.66 0.34 15.94
CA VAL A 453 32.84 -0.73 16.53
C VAL A 453 31.35 -0.47 16.31
N THR A 454 30.90 0.78 16.48
CA THR A 454 29.49 1.15 16.26
C THR A 454 29.12 1.07 14.78
N MET A 455 30.03 1.46 13.87
CA MET A 455 29.83 1.34 12.43
C MET A 455 29.71 -0.14 12.00
N ALA A 456 30.60 -1.01 12.47
CA ALA A 456 30.55 -2.45 12.21
C ALA A 456 29.25 -3.08 12.75
N ALA A 457 28.85 -2.72 13.97
CA ALA A 457 27.61 -3.21 14.58
C ALA A 457 26.36 -2.83 13.76
N ARG A 458 26.35 -1.65 13.13
CA ARG A 458 25.27 -1.21 12.23
C ARG A 458 25.24 -1.98 10.91
N LEU A 459 26.41 -2.34 10.38
CA LEU A 459 26.51 -3.11 9.14
C LEU A 459 26.15 -4.58 9.33
N ALA A 460 26.40 -5.14 10.52
CA ALA A 460 26.24 -6.56 10.79
C ALA A 460 24.84 -7.15 10.46
N PRO A 461 23.70 -6.47 10.73
CA PRO A 461 22.39 -6.91 10.26
C PRO A 461 22.29 -7.05 8.74
N TYR A 462 22.86 -6.12 7.98
CA TYR A 462 22.88 -6.17 6.52
C TYR A 462 23.76 -7.31 6.03
N LEU A 463 24.95 -7.50 6.60
CA LEU A 463 25.80 -8.63 6.23
C LEU A 463 25.03 -9.95 6.40
N ARG A 464 24.38 -10.18 7.55
CA ARG A 464 23.54 -11.38 7.74
C ARG A 464 22.37 -11.47 6.77
N TYR A 465 21.74 -10.33 6.43
CA TYR A 465 20.62 -10.32 5.49
C TYR A 465 21.08 -10.69 4.08
N TYR A 466 22.21 -10.15 3.63
CA TYR A 466 22.79 -10.39 2.30
C TYR A 466 23.55 -11.72 2.19
N ALA A 467 23.92 -12.33 3.33
CA ALA A 467 24.35 -13.73 3.41
C ALA A 467 23.22 -14.72 3.07
N SER A 468 21.97 -14.29 3.17
CA SER A 468 20.80 -15.11 2.85
C SER A 468 20.26 -14.80 1.45
N HIS A 469 19.40 -15.66 0.92
CA HIS A 469 18.67 -15.39 -0.34
C HIS A 469 17.56 -14.33 -0.22
N ARG A 470 17.30 -13.85 1.00
CA ARG A 470 16.15 -12.98 1.28
C ARG A 470 16.12 -11.64 0.55
N PRO A 471 17.22 -10.92 0.28
CA PRO A 471 17.16 -9.68 -0.47
C PRO A 471 16.50 -9.89 -1.84
N THR A 472 16.91 -10.92 -2.57
CA THR A 472 16.34 -11.27 -3.88
C THR A 472 14.91 -11.77 -3.73
N ASP A 473 14.60 -12.61 -2.74
CA ASP A 473 13.22 -13.06 -2.52
C ASP A 473 12.27 -11.90 -2.24
N ASP A 474 12.68 -10.98 -1.36
CA ASP A 474 11.87 -9.88 -0.87
C ASP A 474 11.65 -8.82 -1.96
N HIS A 475 12.62 -8.59 -2.85
CA HIS A 475 12.64 -7.44 -3.77
C HIS A 475 12.79 -7.79 -5.26
N GLY A 476 13.08 -9.05 -5.60
CA GLY A 476 13.33 -9.52 -6.97
C GLY A 476 14.73 -9.30 -7.48
N VAL A 477 15.36 -8.23 -7.03
CA VAL A 477 16.79 -7.96 -7.21
C VAL A 477 17.36 -7.57 -5.85
N ARG A 478 18.67 -7.72 -5.66
CA ARG A 478 19.32 -7.33 -4.39
C ARG A 478 19.31 -5.81 -4.29
N PRO A 479 18.61 -5.20 -3.31
CA PRO A 479 18.63 -3.75 -3.17
C PRO A 479 20.05 -3.27 -2.89
N ALA A 480 20.40 -2.05 -3.30
CA ALA A 480 21.59 -1.39 -2.76
C ALA A 480 21.38 -1.04 -1.27
N VAL A 481 22.46 -0.89 -0.51
CA VAL A 481 22.41 -0.22 0.80
C VAL A 481 23.05 1.15 0.62
N LEU A 482 22.25 2.19 0.73
CA LEU A 482 22.66 3.57 0.64
C LEU A 482 22.81 4.14 2.05
N VAL A 483 24.04 4.44 2.44
CA VAL A 483 24.36 5.07 3.73
C VAL A 483 24.73 6.52 3.48
N ALA A 484 23.93 7.45 4.00
CA ALA A 484 24.15 8.88 3.84
C ALA A 484 24.60 9.50 5.16
N PHE A 485 25.74 10.19 5.13
CA PHE A 485 26.32 10.90 6.29
C PHE A 485 26.14 12.41 6.18
N GLU A 486 26.07 13.09 7.32
CA GLU A 486 26.16 14.56 7.36
C GLU A 486 27.57 15.07 7.01
N ASP A 487 28.60 14.28 7.30
CA ASP A 487 30.01 14.65 7.25
C ASP A 487 30.84 13.72 6.35
N ASP A 488 31.80 14.28 5.60
CA ASP A 488 32.63 13.57 4.63
C ASP A 488 33.71 12.68 5.28
N ILE A 489 34.28 13.12 6.41
CA ILE A 489 35.24 12.33 7.20
C ILE A 489 34.55 11.09 7.75
N ALA A 490 33.37 11.23 8.33
CA ALA A 490 32.57 10.10 8.83
C ALA A 490 32.22 9.11 7.71
N ALA A 491 31.82 9.61 6.54
CA ALA A 491 31.57 8.78 5.36
C ALA A 491 32.83 8.02 4.92
N SER A 492 33.98 8.69 4.83
CA SER A 492 35.27 8.07 4.48
C SER A 492 35.67 6.98 5.46
N HIS A 493 35.56 7.26 6.76
CA HIS A 493 35.86 6.29 7.80
C HIS A 493 34.92 5.08 7.75
N PHE A 494 33.61 5.30 7.54
CA PHE A 494 32.64 4.23 7.37
C PHE A 494 32.94 3.36 6.14
N ARG A 495 33.36 3.94 5.01
CA ARG A 495 33.82 3.17 3.84
C ARG A 495 34.97 2.23 4.21
N GLY A 496 35.94 2.71 4.98
CA GLY A 496 37.06 1.89 5.46
C GLY A 496 36.62 0.72 6.35
N VAL A 497 35.74 0.98 7.33
CA VAL A 497 35.17 -0.07 8.19
C VAL A 497 34.36 -1.06 7.37
N ALA A 498 33.47 -0.57 6.50
CA ALA A 498 32.58 -1.42 5.73
C ALA A 498 33.35 -2.34 4.77
N ARG A 499 34.39 -1.86 4.09
CA ARG A 499 35.25 -2.71 3.25
C ARG A 499 35.85 -3.88 4.04
N ARG A 500 36.40 -3.63 5.23
CA ARG A 500 36.96 -4.68 6.09
C ARG A 500 35.90 -5.69 6.53
N GLU A 501 34.74 -5.20 6.96
CA GLU A 501 33.65 -6.04 7.47
C GLU A 501 33.00 -6.88 6.37
N ILE A 502 32.82 -6.32 5.16
CA ILE A 502 32.33 -7.01 3.97
C ILE A 502 33.31 -8.11 3.54
N ALA A 503 34.61 -7.78 3.47
CA ALA A 503 35.66 -8.74 3.14
C ALA A 503 35.71 -9.88 4.16
N ARG A 504 35.68 -9.57 5.46
CA ARG A 504 35.66 -10.59 6.53
C ARG A 504 34.44 -11.50 6.45
N ALA A 505 33.29 -10.97 6.07
CA ALA A 505 32.07 -11.76 5.97
C ALA A 505 31.98 -12.56 4.66
N ALA A 506 32.87 -12.30 3.68
CA ALA A 506 32.87 -12.92 2.35
C ALA A 506 31.52 -12.82 1.64
N ILE A 507 30.86 -11.66 1.74
CA ILE A 507 29.53 -11.41 1.16
C ILE A 507 29.61 -10.23 0.21
N GLU A 508 29.00 -10.35 -0.96
CA GLU A 508 28.77 -9.20 -1.82
C GLU A 508 27.63 -8.35 -1.22
N LEU A 509 27.96 -7.14 -0.78
CA LEU A 509 26.98 -6.14 -0.35
C LEU A 509 27.07 -4.94 -1.31
N PRO A 510 26.02 -4.65 -2.11
CA PRO A 510 25.97 -3.46 -2.97
C PRO A 510 25.81 -2.20 -2.11
N LEU A 511 26.88 -1.82 -1.41
CA LEU A 511 26.95 -0.70 -0.47
C LEU A 511 27.41 0.56 -1.18
N GLN A 512 26.71 1.66 -0.89
CA GLN A 512 27.07 3.00 -1.32
C GLN A 512 27.08 3.91 -0.11
N VAL A 513 28.10 4.75 -0.05
CA VAL A 513 28.28 5.68 1.06
C VAL A 513 28.39 7.08 0.47
N LEU A 514 27.42 7.91 0.81
CA LEU A 514 27.34 9.31 0.40
C LEU A 514 27.53 10.19 1.63
N ASP A 515 27.96 11.42 1.40
CA ASP A 515 27.94 12.51 2.37
C ASP A 515 27.09 13.65 1.82
N ARG A 516 26.62 14.52 2.70
CA ARG A 516 25.74 15.64 2.35
C ARG A 516 26.34 16.57 1.31
N ARG A 517 27.65 16.86 1.36
CA ARG A 517 28.29 17.76 0.38
C ARG A 517 28.29 17.13 -1.00
N SER A 518 28.61 15.84 -1.10
CA SER A 518 28.55 15.08 -2.35
C SER A 518 27.13 15.06 -2.93
N LEU A 519 26.11 14.96 -2.08
CA LEU A 519 24.71 15.04 -2.49
C LEU A 519 24.33 16.44 -3.01
N ASP A 520 24.69 17.49 -2.26
CA ASP A 520 24.39 18.88 -2.61
C ASP A 520 25.14 19.34 -3.87
N ALA A 521 26.31 18.76 -4.15
CA ALA A 521 27.11 19.03 -5.36
C ALA A 521 26.59 18.27 -6.59
N ALA A 522 26.05 17.07 -6.40
CA ALA A 522 25.51 16.23 -7.46
C ALA A 522 24.10 16.65 -7.92
N ARG A 523 23.80 17.96 -7.94
CA ARG A 523 22.47 18.58 -8.22
C ARG A 523 21.73 18.07 -9.46
N THR A 524 22.37 17.26 -10.29
CA THR A 524 21.71 16.43 -11.29
C THR A 524 22.12 14.98 -11.04
N PRO A 525 21.19 14.01 -10.94
CA PRO A 525 21.51 12.59 -10.79
C PRO A 525 22.41 11.95 -11.87
N GLY A 526 23.00 12.70 -12.80
CA GLY A 526 23.77 12.19 -13.93
C GLY A 526 25.20 11.73 -13.62
N GLY A 527 25.90 12.33 -12.65
CA GLY A 527 27.35 12.09 -12.45
C GLY A 527 27.72 11.17 -11.30
N GLY A 528 26.95 11.21 -10.21
CA GLY A 528 27.25 10.49 -8.96
C GLY A 528 26.22 9.44 -8.56
N TRP A 529 25.05 9.41 -9.21
CA TRP A 529 24.04 8.40 -8.89
C TRP A 529 24.31 7.09 -9.63
N PRO A 530 24.37 5.98 -8.90
CA PRO A 530 24.65 4.68 -9.47
C PRO A 530 23.44 4.17 -10.26
N GLY A 531 23.61 4.05 -11.58
CA GLY A 531 22.57 3.57 -12.48
C GLY A 531 22.60 4.27 -13.84
N ARG A 532 23.01 5.55 -13.88
CA ARG A 532 23.27 6.27 -15.13
C ARG A 532 24.70 5.97 -15.61
N GLY A 533 24.83 4.98 -16.50
CA GLY A 533 26.09 4.67 -17.20
C GLY A 533 27.05 3.70 -16.50
N THR A 534 27.03 3.58 -15.17
CA THR A 534 27.84 2.58 -14.45
C THR A 534 27.19 1.20 -14.53
N ARG A 535 27.84 0.24 -15.21
CA ARG A 535 27.47 -1.17 -15.12
C ARG A 535 27.44 -1.59 -13.62
N PRO A 536 26.46 -2.40 -13.17
CA PRO A 536 26.28 -2.76 -11.75
C PRO A 536 27.47 -3.40 -11.00
N GLY A 537 28.62 -3.63 -11.65
CA GLY A 537 29.85 -4.14 -11.02
C GLY A 537 31.06 -3.18 -11.04
N GLY A 538 30.89 -1.91 -11.44
CA GLY A 538 32.02 -1.02 -11.77
C GLY A 538 32.60 -0.14 -10.64
N LEU A 539 31.89 0.03 -9.51
CA LEU A 539 32.25 1.07 -8.53
C LEU A 539 33.13 0.61 -7.36
N LEU A 540 33.49 -0.68 -7.30
CA LEU A 540 34.49 -1.22 -6.37
C LEU A 540 35.65 -1.98 -7.07
N SER A 541 35.68 -2.03 -8.40
CA SER A 541 36.66 -2.83 -9.16
C SER A 541 37.91 -2.08 -9.63
N ARG A 542 38.08 -0.79 -9.30
CA ARG A 542 39.40 -0.13 -9.37
C ARG A 542 40.12 -0.22 -8.04
N GLY A 543 40.55 -1.44 -7.71
CA GLY A 543 41.31 -1.78 -6.52
C GLY A 543 41.56 -3.28 -6.48
N ALA A 544 42.59 -3.72 -7.20
CA ALA A 544 43.25 -5.03 -7.13
C ALA A 544 42.35 -6.25 -6.84
N VAL A 545 41.92 -6.94 -7.91
CA VAL A 545 41.78 -8.39 -7.84
C VAL A 545 43.20 -8.96 -7.78
N LEU A 546 43.73 -9.10 -6.57
CA LEU A 546 44.84 -10.02 -6.31
C LEU A 546 44.26 -11.43 -6.50
N GLN A 547 44.54 -12.03 -7.65
CA GLN A 547 44.33 -13.46 -7.86
C GLN A 547 45.24 -14.19 -6.87
N ALA A 548 44.62 -14.90 -5.93
CA ALA A 548 45.29 -15.91 -5.12
C ALA A 548 45.45 -17.17 -5.97
N HIS A 549 46.46 -17.17 -6.84
CA HIS A 549 47.05 -18.34 -7.47
C HIS A 549 48.53 -18.01 -7.67
N ASP A 550 49.34 -18.26 -6.63
CA ASP A 550 50.78 -18.55 -6.69
C ASP A 550 51.31 -18.72 -5.26
N LEU A 551 50.94 -19.84 -4.64
CA LEU A 551 51.68 -20.45 -3.53
C LEU A 551 51.51 -21.97 -3.64
N VAL A 552 52.10 -22.54 -4.69
CA VAL A 552 52.61 -23.92 -4.67
C VAL A 552 54.12 -23.77 -4.71
N GLY A 553 54.72 -23.69 -3.53
CA GLY A 553 56.16 -23.78 -3.38
C GLY A 553 56.61 -25.19 -3.74
N ASN A 554 57.54 -25.26 -4.68
CA ASN A 554 58.36 -26.42 -4.99
C ASN A 554 59.01 -26.95 -3.70
N THR A 555 58.62 -28.15 -3.28
CA THR A 555 59.46 -28.99 -2.44
C THR A 555 60.51 -29.64 -3.32
N GLU A 556 61.75 -29.17 -3.21
CA GLU A 556 62.92 -29.89 -3.71
C GLU A 556 63.04 -31.24 -2.97
N VAL A 557 63.16 -32.29 -3.77
CA VAL A 557 63.57 -33.63 -3.34
C VAL A 557 65.08 -33.73 -3.59
N PRO A 558 65.92 -33.95 -2.57
CA PRO A 558 67.26 -34.47 -2.80
C PRO A 558 67.19 -36.00 -2.87
N GLY A 559 67.57 -36.55 -4.02
CA GLY A 559 67.84 -37.98 -4.16
C GLY A 559 69.22 -38.35 -3.63
N ASP A 560 69.29 -39.57 -3.07
CA ASP A 560 70.30 -40.63 -3.27
C ASP A 560 71.78 -40.29 -3.01
N LEU A 561 72.62 -41.01 -2.25
CA LEU A 561 72.80 -42.41 -1.79
C LEU A 561 74.01 -42.39 -0.80
N PRO A 562 74.52 -43.48 -0.16
CA PRO A 562 74.36 -44.92 -0.42
C PRO A 562 73.70 -45.75 0.69
#